data_AF-A0A1Q6PXK1-F1
#
_entry.id   AF-A0A1Q6PXK1-F1
#
_cell.length_a   1.000
_cell.length_b   1.000
_cell.length_c   1.000
_cell.angle_alpha   90.00
_cell.angle_beta   90.00
_cell.angle_gamma   90.00
#
_symmetry.space_group_name_H-M   'P 1'
#
loop_
_entity.id
_entity.type
_entity.pdbx_description
1 polymer ?
#
loop_
_entity_poly.entity_id
_entity_poly.type
_entity_poly.pdbx_seq_one_letter_code
_entity_poly.pdbx_strand_id
1 'polypeptide(L)'
;MTNNQIIRNEAARLDPATLHAIATAHHTPDEIAAIAAACKTTDENGNEQPATVADVEIMLAADELHTFDYWKQHGKTVKKGEKHLVCCYLWKYTTKPSKAQREAAEAEGKEAAPDPHYYPTKSHLFSCLQVESSKPAPAGRFGSTAAIIEYNKKLAAERKAAKAAKEAAEKAKAEAPAPVIIEEHHELPELVHVDPLPTKKAAAKKKPAGPNMKELKNAFVKNYSRLYQTDDDHESGEFCDAVDKFDELSANDPQFAATVQKFNKYMGDLISSDREAAAFVMALDDLEKAKIPEMVPSVQQLCFA
;
A
#
# COMPACT_ATOMS: atom_id res chain seq x y z
N MET A 1 11.87 31.25 -20.88
CA MET A 1 11.16 31.47 -19.60
C MET A 1 11.83 30.62 -18.53
N THR A 2 12.26 31.23 -17.43
CA THR A 2 12.95 30.52 -16.33
C THR A 2 11.96 29.80 -15.42
N ASN A 3 12.41 28.84 -14.61
CA ASN A 3 11.54 28.15 -13.65
C ASN A 3 10.88 29.15 -12.68
N ASN A 4 11.60 30.15 -12.18
CA ASN A 4 11.03 31.15 -11.27
C ASN A 4 9.93 31.97 -11.95
N GLN A 5 10.08 32.33 -13.23
CA GLN A 5 9.03 33.00 -14.00
C GLN A 5 7.80 32.09 -14.18
N ILE A 6 8.00 30.80 -14.46
CA ILE A 6 6.92 29.82 -14.57
C ILE A 6 6.17 29.72 -13.22
N ILE A 7 6.89 29.56 -12.12
CA ILE A 7 6.31 29.43 -10.78
C ILE A 7 5.52 30.69 -10.40
N ARG A 8 6.05 31.89 -10.63
CA ARG A 8 5.31 33.15 -10.38
C ARG A 8 4.02 33.24 -11.18
N ASN A 9 4.06 32.90 -12.47
CA ASN A 9 2.87 32.93 -13.32
C ASN A 9 1.81 31.92 -12.87
N GLU A 10 2.22 30.75 -12.38
CA GLU A 10 1.29 29.76 -11.85
C GLU A 10 0.79 30.13 -10.45
N ALA A 11 1.62 30.74 -9.61
CA ALA A 11 1.24 31.27 -8.30
C ALA A 11 0.16 32.36 -8.44
N ALA A 12 0.27 33.23 -9.45
CA ALA A 12 -0.74 34.26 -9.74
C ALA A 12 -2.16 33.71 -10.04
N ARG A 13 -2.30 32.39 -10.27
CA ARG A 13 -3.59 31.71 -10.47
C ARG A 13 -4.18 31.15 -9.18
N LEU A 14 -3.44 31.15 -8.08
CA LEU A 14 -3.94 30.75 -6.77
C LEU A 14 -4.94 31.77 -6.24
N ASP A 15 -5.80 31.34 -5.32
CA ASP A 15 -6.73 32.27 -4.70
C ASP A 15 -5.98 33.28 -3.80
N PRO A 16 -6.44 34.54 -3.73
CA PRO A 16 -5.78 35.58 -2.95
C PRO A 16 -5.60 35.24 -1.47
N ALA A 17 -6.53 34.48 -0.88
CA ALA A 17 -6.43 34.10 0.53
C ALA A 17 -5.28 33.10 0.77
N THR A 18 -5.08 32.14 -0.14
CA THR A 18 -3.92 31.23 -0.12
C THR A 18 -2.62 31.99 -0.33
N LEU A 19 -2.56 32.93 -1.27
CA LEU A 19 -1.37 33.76 -1.49
C LEU A 19 -1.01 34.56 -0.24
N HIS A 20 -1.99 35.24 0.37
CA HIS A 20 -1.82 35.97 1.61
C HIS A 20 -1.35 35.06 2.76
N ALA A 21 -1.94 33.88 2.92
CA ALA A 21 -1.55 32.93 3.96
C ALA A 21 -0.12 32.41 3.80
N ILE A 22 0.34 32.19 2.56
CA ILE A 22 1.72 31.76 2.29
C ILE A 22 2.70 32.91 2.54
N ALA A 23 2.40 34.11 2.05
CA ALA A 23 3.28 35.28 2.24
C ALA A 23 3.44 35.63 3.72
N THR A 24 2.33 35.61 4.48
CA THR A 24 2.33 35.92 5.91
C THR A 24 2.94 34.85 6.80
N ALA A 25 3.31 33.68 6.23
CA ALA A 25 4.04 32.66 6.97
C ALA A 25 5.42 33.17 7.42
N HIS A 26 6.08 34.01 6.62
CA HIS A 26 7.43 34.54 6.89
C HIS A 26 7.53 36.08 6.85
N HIS A 27 6.48 36.79 6.44
CA HIS A 27 6.47 38.25 6.35
C HIS A 27 5.30 38.86 7.12
N THR A 28 5.56 39.93 7.87
CA THR A 28 4.50 40.72 8.49
C THR A 28 3.77 41.57 7.44
N PRO A 29 2.50 41.96 7.69
CA PRO A 29 1.79 42.87 6.79
C PRO A 29 2.53 44.18 6.51
N ASP A 30 3.23 44.73 7.51
CA ASP A 30 4.02 45.95 7.38
C ASP A 30 5.26 45.75 6.48
N GLU A 31 5.92 44.59 6.57
CA GLU A 31 7.03 44.24 5.68
C GLU A 31 6.54 44.05 4.23
N ILE A 32 5.39 43.40 4.03
CA ILE A 32 4.80 43.24 2.69
C ILE A 32 4.46 44.61 2.10
N ALA A 33 3.86 45.52 2.88
CA ALA A 33 3.57 46.87 2.45
C ALA A 33 4.85 47.68 2.14
N ALA A 34 5.91 47.51 2.93
CA ALA A 34 7.20 48.15 2.69
C ALA A 34 7.87 47.63 1.40
N ILE A 35 7.80 46.32 1.13
CA ILE A 35 8.29 45.72 -0.12
C ILE A 35 7.47 46.25 -1.31
N ALA A 36 6.14 46.35 -1.16
CA ALA A 36 5.26 46.88 -2.21
C ALA A 36 5.61 48.32 -2.57
N ALA A 37 5.87 49.16 -1.56
CA ALA A 37 6.32 50.54 -1.76
C ALA A 37 7.71 50.65 -2.42
N ALA A 38 8.60 49.67 -2.21
CA ALA A 38 9.95 49.66 -2.77
C ALA A 38 10.02 49.05 -4.18
N CYS A 39 9.09 48.14 -4.52
CA CYS A 39 9.05 47.47 -5.82
C CYS A 39 8.28 48.28 -6.86
N LYS A 40 8.63 48.11 -8.13
CA LYS A 40 7.93 48.71 -9.27
C LYS A 40 7.30 47.61 -10.12
N THR A 41 6.08 47.84 -10.56
CA THR A 41 5.39 47.06 -11.60
C THR A 41 5.12 47.96 -12.80
N THR A 42 4.87 47.34 -13.95
CA THR A 42 4.51 48.05 -15.17
C THR A 42 3.03 47.82 -15.43
N ASP A 43 2.26 48.89 -15.66
CA ASP A 43 0.85 48.80 -16.01
C ASP A 43 0.63 48.30 -17.46
N GLU A 44 -0.63 48.09 -17.85
CA GLU A 44 -1.01 47.66 -19.21
C GLU A 44 -0.59 48.65 -20.31
N ASN A 45 -0.24 49.90 -19.94
CA ASN A 45 0.19 50.97 -20.82
C ASN A 45 1.71 51.15 -20.86
N GLY A 46 2.48 50.34 -20.12
CA GLY A 46 3.93 50.44 -20.07
C GLY A 46 4.47 51.44 -19.04
N ASN A 47 3.63 52.04 -18.20
CA ASN A 47 4.07 52.98 -17.17
C ASN A 47 4.54 52.26 -15.91
N GLU A 48 5.62 52.74 -15.32
CA GLU A 48 6.08 52.26 -14.00
C GLU A 48 5.18 52.81 -12.89
N GLN A 49 4.68 51.93 -12.05
CA GLN A 49 3.97 52.24 -10.82
C GLN A 49 4.51 51.41 -9.65
N PRO A 50 4.30 51.82 -8.39
CA PRO A 50 4.63 50.97 -7.25
C PRO A 50 3.90 49.63 -7.35
N ALA A 51 4.57 48.55 -6.93
CA ALA A 51 3.93 47.25 -6.84
C ALA A 51 2.76 47.32 -5.84
N THR A 52 1.67 46.61 -6.13
CA THR A 52 0.60 46.45 -5.16
C THR A 52 0.98 45.41 -4.10
N VAL A 53 0.28 45.43 -2.96
CA VAL A 53 0.41 44.37 -1.94
C VAL A 53 0.15 42.99 -2.56
N ALA A 54 -0.84 42.88 -3.44
CA ALA A 54 -1.16 41.64 -4.14
C ALA A 54 0.00 41.17 -5.05
N ASP A 55 0.66 42.08 -5.77
CA ASP A 55 1.81 41.73 -6.61
C ASP A 55 2.97 41.17 -5.77
N VAL A 56 3.20 41.76 -4.60
CA VAL A 56 4.21 41.29 -3.66
C VAL A 56 3.82 39.96 -3.03
N GLU A 57 2.57 39.77 -2.65
CA GLU A 57 2.08 38.49 -2.12
C GLU A 57 2.24 37.35 -3.14
N ILE A 58 1.97 37.61 -4.43
CA ILE A 58 2.24 36.64 -5.50
C ILE A 58 3.73 36.29 -5.57
N MET A 59 4.59 37.31 -5.52
CA MET A 59 6.04 37.12 -5.57
C MET A 59 6.54 36.30 -4.37
N LEU A 60 6.15 36.68 -3.15
CA LEU A 60 6.56 36.02 -1.91
C LEU A 60 6.00 34.59 -1.83
N ALA A 61 4.75 34.39 -2.21
CA ALA A 61 4.16 33.05 -2.24
C ALA A 61 4.84 32.16 -3.28
N ALA A 62 5.19 32.70 -4.46
CA ALA A 62 5.93 31.96 -5.48
C ALA A 62 7.32 31.53 -5.02
N ASP A 63 8.01 32.38 -4.23
CA ASP A 63 9.31 32.05 -3.66
C ASP A 63 9.21 30.91 -2.61
N GLU A 64 8.04 30.71 -2.02
CA GLU A 64 7.74 29.63 -1.07
C GLU A 64 7.09 28.39 -1.73
N LEU A 65 7.00 28.32 -3.06
CA LEU A 65 6.47 27.16 -3.80
C LEU A 65 7.60 26.30 -4.36
N HIS A 66 7.73 25.09 -3.82
CA HIS A 66 8.80 24.19 -4.21
C HIS A 66 8.37 22.73 -4.39
N THR A 67 9.19 21.96 -5.10
CA THR A 67 8.97 20.53 -5.30
C THR A 67 9.21 19.75 -4.00
N PHE A 68 8.62 18.55 -3.91
CA PHE A 68 8.88 17.64 -2.80
C PHE A 68 10.37 17.39 -2.57
N ASP A 69 11.14 17.19 -3.64
CA ASP A 69 12.59 16.95 -3.56
C ASP A 69 13.35 18.15 -2.96
N TYR A 70 12.95 19.38 -3.30
CA TYR A 70 13.53 20.58 -2.73
C TYR A 70 13.28 20.64 -1.22
N TRP A 71 12.03 20.43 -0.78
CA TRP A 71 11.69 20.43 0.63
C TRP A 71 12.47 19.38 1.42
N LYS A 72 12.60 18.18 0.84
CA LYS A 72 13.38 17.08 1.43
C LYS A 72 14.86 17.44 1.61
N GLN A 73 15.46 18.11 0.63
CA GLN A 73 16.84 18.62 0.73
C GLN A 73 16.99 19.68 1.83
N HIS A 74 15.93 20.43 2.12
CA HIS A 74 15.87 21.43 3.19
C HIS A 74 15.38 20.85 4.53
N GLY A 75 15.41 19.52 4.69
CA GLY A 75 15.02 18.85 5.94
C GLY A 75 13.53 18.93 6.25
N LYS A 76 12.68 19.28 5.28
CA LYS A 76 11.23 19.32 5.42
C LYS A 76 10.57 18.20 4.60
N THR A 77 9.40 17.75 5.01
CA THR A 77 8.59 16.78 4.26
C THR A 77 7.17 17.32 4.14
N VAL A 78 6.49 16.97 3.06
CA VAL A 78 5.07 17.31 2.89
C VAL A 78 4.25 16.50 3.90
N LYS A 79 3.33 17.16 4.60
CA LYS A 79 2.43 16.55 5.59
C LYS A 79 1.59 15.45 4.92
N LYS A 80 1.28 14.38 5.66
CA LYS A 80 0.51 13.24 5.13
C LYS A 80 -0.88 13.71 4.69
N GLY A 81 -1.26 13.39 3.44
CA GLY A 81 -2.58 13.70 2.88
C GLY A 81 -2.68 15.02 2.11
N GLU A 82 -1.64 15.88 2.17
CA GLU A 82 -1.60 17.14 1.41
C GLU A 82 -1.49 16.91 -0.10
N LYS A 83 -2.23 17.73 -0.86
CA LYS A 83 -2.16 17.76 -2.33
C LYS A 83 -1.35 18.98 -2.78
N HIS A 84 -0.65 18.87 -3.88
CA HIS A 84 0.08 20.00 -4.46
C HIS A 84 -0.87 21.17 -4.79
N LEU A 85 -0.42 22.40 -4.52
CA LEU A 85 -1.17 23.61 -4.86
C LEU A 85 -1.08 23.91 -6.36
N VAL A 86 0.09 23.66 -6.95
CA VAL A 86 0.36 23.96 -8.36
C VAL A 86 0.99 22.76 -9.04
N CYS A 87 0.57 22.52 -10.29
CA CYS A 87 1.20 21.55 -11.17
C CYS A 87 1.60 22.23 -12.48
N CYS A 88 2.91 22.26 -12.78
CA CYS A 88 3.43 22.94 -13.97
C CYS A 88 4.65 22.22 -14.55
N TYR A 89 5.06 22.58 -15.76
CA TYR A 89 6.28 22.04 -16.37
C TYR A 89 7.48 22.92 -16.01
N LEU A 90 8.46 22.34 -15.32
CA LEU A 90 9.72 23.02 -15.00
C LEU A 90 10.87 22.43 -15.81
N TRP A 91 11.81 23.27 -16.21
CA TRP A 91 13.04 22.84 -16.87
C TRP A 91 13.92 22.11 -15.87
N LYS A 92 14.23 20.85 -16.17
CA LYS A 92 15.20 20.03 -15.43
C LYS A 92 16.45 19.85 -16.26
N TYR A 93 17.60 20.00 -15.62
CA TYR A 93 18.89 19.67 -16.22
C TYR A 93 19.16 18.18 -16.08
N THR A 94 19.64 17.56 -17.15
CA THR A 94 20.15 16.19 -17.12
C THR A 94 21.40 16.09 -17.98
N THR A 95 22.31 15.23 -17.57
CA THR A 95 23.44 14.76 -18.38
C THR A 95 23.23 13.35 -18.90
N LYS A 96 22.10 12.72 -18.52
CA LYS A 96 21.79 11.35 -18.89
C LYS A 96 21.45 11.31 -20.38
N PRO A 97 22.12 10.45 -21.16
CA PRO A 97 21.74 10.19 -22.54
C PRO A 97 20.31 9.65 -22.61
N SER A 98 19.62 9.98 -23.70
CA SER A 98 18.29 9.46 -23.99
C SER A 98 18.29 7.94 -23.99
N LYS A 99 17.10 7.34 -23.81
CA LYS A 99 16.95 5.87 -23.86
C LYS A 99 17.51 5.29 -25.17
N ALA A 100 17.24 5.93 -26.31
CA ALA A 100 17.73 5.49 -27.61
C ALA A 100 19.26 5.56 -27.72
N GLN A 101 19.90 6.62 -27.20
CA GLN A 101 21.37 6.72 -27.18
C GLN A 101 22.01 5.65 -26.29
N ARG A 102 21.38 5.32 -25.16
CA ARG A 102 21.84 4.23 -24.28
C ARG A 102 21.73 2.87 -24.94
N GLU A 103 20.60 2.59 -25.58
CA GLU A 103 20.37 1.31 -26.28
C GLU A 103 21.30 1.14 -27.50
N ALA A 104 21.56 2.22 -28.25
CA ALA A 104 22.50 2.20 -29.36
C ALA A 104 23.95 1.99 -28.90
N ALA A 105 24.37 2.65 -27.82
CA ALA A 105 25.70 2.45 -27.26
C ALA A 105 25.86 1.04 -26.69
N GLU A 106 24.84 0.51 -26.00
CA GLU A 106 24.82 -0.86 -25.49
C GLU A 106 24.90 -1.89 -26.63
N ALA A 107 24.18 -1.68 -27.73
CA ALA A 107 24.28 -2.51 -28.93
C ALA A 107 25.67 -2.47 -29.59
N GLU A 108 26.39 -1.36 -29.44
CA GLU A 108 27.79 -1.21 -29.88
C GLU A 108 28.82 -1.65 -28.82
N GLY A 109 28.39 -2.12 -27.64
CA GLY A 109 29.28 -2.48 -26.54
C GLY A 109 30.03 -1.29 -25.92
N LYS A 110 29.50 -0.07 -26.08
CA LYS A 110 30.07 1.18 -25.56
C LYS A 110 29.15 1.80 -24.53
N GLU A 111 29.71 2.65 -23.67
CA GLU A 111 28.91 3.50 -22.79
C GLU A 111 28.39 4.71 -23.58
N ALA A 112 27.11 5.05 -23.40
CA ALA A 112 26.54 6.21 -24.08
C ALA A 112 27.19 7.49 -23.56
N ALA A 113 27.59 8.36 -24.49
CA ALA A 113 28.15 9.66 -24.16
C ALA A 113 27.13 10.49 -23.33
N PRO A 114 27.60 11.30 -22.36
CA PRO A 114 26.74 12.25 -21.67
C PRO A 114 26.05 13.17 -22.67
N ASP A 115 24.77 13.47 -22.44
CA ASP A 115 23.98 14.39 -23.26
C ASP A 115 23.43 15.52 -22.37
N PRO A 116 24.22 16.58 -22.11
CA PRO A 116 23.79 17.69 -21.28
C PRO A 116 22.68 18.50 -21.95
N HIS A 117 21.46 18.40 -21.44
CA HIS A 117 20.33 19.19 -21.95
C HIS A 117 19.34 19.53 -20.84
N TYR A 118 18.51 20.53 -21.13
CA TYR A 118 17.32 20.84 -20.33
C TYR A 118 16.09 20.26 -20.99
N TYR A 119 15.19 19.70 -20.18
CA TYR A 119 13.90 19.22 -20.65
C TYR A 119 12.79 19.61 -19.67
N PRO A 120 11.59 19.95 -20.17
CA PRO A 120 10.47 20.28 -19.32
C PRO A 120 9.94 19.00 -18.67
N THR A 121 9.73 19.03 -17.36
CA THR A 121 9.16 17.92 -16.59
C THR A 121 8.00 18.41 -15.76
N LYS A 122 6.88 17.66 -15.79
CA LYS A 122 5.74 17.90 -14.93
C LYS A 122 6.17 17.82 -13.47
N SER A 123 6.00 18.92 -12.75
CA SER A 123 6.44 19.11 -11.37
C SER A 123 5.25 19.51 -10.51
N HIS A 124 5.22 18.98 -9.29
CA HIS A 124 4.19 19.25 -8.29
C HIS A 124 4.80 20.13 -7.21
N LEU A 125 4.20 21.30 -6.97
CA LEU A 125 4.70 22.30 -6.04
C LEU A 125 3.82 22.36 -4.79
N PHE A 126 4.48 22.48 -3.65
CA PHE A 126 3.90 22.57 -2.32
C PHE A 126 4.41 23.85 -1.66
N SER A 127 3.57 24.51 -0.87
CA SER A 127 3.97 25.69 -0.12
C SER A 127 4.59 25.34 1.24
N CYS A 128 5.21 26.34 1.86
CA CYS A 128 5.71 26.27 3.23
C CYS A 128 4.66 25.82 4.26
N LEU A 129 3.36 26.07 4.01
CA LEU A 129 2.26 25.69 4.91
C LEU A 129 1.96 24.18 4.90
N GLN A 130 2.30 23.48 3.82
CA GLN A 130 2.01 22.07 3.61
C GLN A 130 3.14 21.15 4.07
N VAL A 131 4.25 21.73 4.52
CA VAL A 131 5.43 20.98 4.94
C VAL A 131 5.64 21.06 6.44
N GLU A 132 6.29 20.05 6.97
CA GLU A 132 6.72 19.97 8.36
C GLU A 132 8.20 19.58 8.41
N SER A 133 8.88 19.89 9.52
CA SER A 133 10.24 19.42 9.74
C SER A 133 10.25 17.90 9.71
N SER A 134 11.15 17.33 8.89
CA SER A 134 11.29 15.89 8.79
C SER A 134 11.70 15.35 10.15
N LYS A 135 10.84 14.55 10.78
CA LYS A 135 11.26 13.76 11.94
C LYS A 135 12.37 12.82 11.47
N PRO A 136 13.48 12.66 12.22
CA PRO A 136 14.43 11.62 11.91
C PRO A 136 13.66 10.30 11.86
N ALA A 137 13.85 9.53 10.79
CA ALA A 137 13.27 8.19 10.74
C ALA A 137 13.66 7.47 12.04
N PRO A 138 12.71 6.84 12.76
CA PRO A 138 13.07 6.02 13.90
C PRO A 138 14.15 5.07 13.41
N ALA A 139 15.27 4.98 14.14
CA ALA A 139 16.34 4.07 13.79
C ALA A 139 15.70 2.70 13.53
N GLY A 140 15.78 2.22 12.29
CA GLY A 140 15.25 0.91 11.96
C GLY A 140 15.81 -0.09 12.96
N ARG A 141 15.00 -1.07 13.37
CA ARG A 141 15.36 -2.10 14.37
C ARG A 141 16.77 -2.68 14.20
N PHE A 142 17.28 -2.64 12.97
CA PHE A 142 18.66 -2.95 12.61
C PHE A 142 19.35 -1.71 12.04
N GLY A 143 20.44 -1.27 12.67
CA GLY A 143 21.25 -0.13 12.23
C GLY A 143 22.19 -0.42 11.05
N SER A 144 22.20 -1.67 10.54
CA SER A 144 23.03 -2.06 9.40
C SER A 144 22.56 -3.38 8.77
N THR A 145 22.93 -3.61 7.51
CA THR A 145 22.71 -4.88 6.80
C THR A 145 23.36 -6.07 7.52
N ALA A 146 24.50 -5.84 8.18
CA ALA A 146 25.16 -6.86 8.98
C ALA A 146 24.30 -7.33 10.17
N ALA A 147 23.63 -6.39 10.85
CA ALA A 147 22.74 -6.71 11.97
C ALA A 147 21.50 -7.51 11.52
N ILE A 148 20.99 -7.28 10.30
CA ILE A 148 19.88 -8.04 9.71
C ILE A 148 20.31 -9.49 9.44
N ILE A 149 21.50 -9.69 8.86
CA ILE A 149 22.02 -11.03 8.54
C ILE A 149 22.22 -11.86 9.80
N GLU A 150 22.79 -11.27 10.85
CA GLU A 150 23.05 -11.95 12.11
C GLU A 150 21.75 -12.34 12.84
N TYR A 151 20.77 -11.44 12.86
CA TYR A 151 19.45 -11.72 13.41
C TYR A 151 18.73 -12.84 12.65
N ASN A 152 18.75 -12.81 11.31
CA ASN A 152 18.14 -13.87 10.50
C ASN A 152 18.84 -15.22 10.71
N LYS A 153 20.16 -15.23 10.92
CA LYS A 153 20.92 -16.45 11.25
C LYS A 153 20.49 -17.03 12.60
N LYS A 154 20.28 -16.18 13.62
CA LYS A 154 19.76 -16.61 14.93
C LYS A 154 18.34 -17.19 14.81
N LEU A 155 17.46 -16.52 14.05
CA LEU A 155 16.09 -16.98 13.84
C LEU A 155 16.04 -18.32 13.08
N ALA A 156 16.93 -18.52 12.11
CA ALA A 156 17.05 -19.81 11.40
C ALA A 156 17.54 -20.94 12.32
N ALA A 157 18.49 -20.66 13.21
CA ALA A 157 18.96 -21.63 14.21
C ALA A 157 17.86 -21.99 15.21
N GLU A 158 17.09 -21.00 15.68
CA GLU A 158 15.97 -21.19 16.59
C GLU A 158 14.83 -22.00 15.95
N ARG A 159 14.48 -21.72 14.69
CA ARG A 159 13.50 -22.52 13.92
C ARG A 159 13.98 -23.96 13.72
N LYS A 160 15.28 -24.17 13.46
CA LYS A 160 15.87 -25.50 13.33
C LYS A 160 15.83 -26.26 14.67
N ALA A 161 16.13 -25.59 15.78
CA ALA A 161 16.05 -26.17 17.11
C ALA A 161 14.60 -26.51 17.51
N ALA A 162 13.65 -25.63 17.21
CA ALA A 162 12.22 -25.86 17.47
C ALA A 162 11.66 -27.04 16.64
N LYS A 163 12.10 -27.18 15.38
CA LYS A 163 11.73 -28.32 14.53
C LYS A 163 12.32 -29.63 15.06
N ALA A 164 13.59 -29.63 15.45
CA ALA A 164 14.23 -30.80 16.05
C ALA A 164 13.59 -31.20 17.39
N ALA A 165 13.19 -30.22 18.21
CA ALA A 165 12.47 -30.48 19.46
C ALA A 165 11.07 -31.07 19.22
N LYS A 166 10.34 -30.60 18.21
CA LYS A 166 9.05 -31.21 17.80
C LYS A 166 9.22 -32.64 17.29
N GLU A 167 10.21 -32.88 16.43
CA GLU A 167 10.48 -34.23 15.89
C GLU A 167 10.94 -35.20 17.00
N ALA A 168 11.71 -34.74 17.99
CA ALA A 168 12.10 -35.53 19.14
C ALA A 168 10.91 -35.83 20.07
N ALA A 169 10.01 -34.87 20.29
CA ALA A 169 8.79 -35.07 21.06
C ALA A 169 7.81 -36.05 20.37
N GLU A 170 7.77 -36.06 19.04
CA GLU A 170 6.92 -36.98 18.26
C GLU A 170 7.49 -38.41 18.26
N LYS A 171 8.82 -38.58 18.16
CA LYS A 171 9.47 -39.89 18.31
C LYS A 171 9.33 -40.47 19.71
N ALA A 172 9.44 -39.65 20.75
CA ALA A 172 9.22 -40.09 22.14
C ALA A 172 7.78 -40.56 22.39
N LYS A 173 6.80 -40.05 21.61
CA LYS A 173 5.39 -40.46 21.69
C LYS A 173 5.10 -41.77 20.92
N ALA A 174 5.99 -42.17 20.01
CA ALA A 174 5.86 -43.39 19.21
C ALA A 174 6.53 -44.63 19.85
N GLU A 175 7.33 -44.45 20.91
CA GLU A 175 8.15 -45.53 21.52
C GLU A 175 7.77 -45.86 22.98
N ALA A 176 6.58 -45.47 23.44
CA ALA A 176 6.09 -45.88 24.76
C ALA A 176 5.63 -47.36 24.73
N PRO A 177 6.21 -48.28 25.55
CA PRO A 177 5.76 -49.66 25.62
C PRO A 177 4.42 -49.77 26.37
N ALA A 178 3.52 -50.61 25.87
CA ALA A 178 2.23 -50.87 26.47
C ALA A 178 2.38 -51.54 27.86
N PRO A 179 1.73 -51.02 28.93
CA PRO A 179 1.69 -51.71 30.20
C PRO A 179 0.67 -52.86 30.16
N VAL A 180 1.16 -54.06 30.41
CA VAL A 180 0.37 -55.24 30.78
C VAL A 180 -0.18 -55.02 32.19
N ILE A 181 -1.50 -55.03 32.35
CA ILE A 181 -2.16 -55.23 33.64
C ILE A 181 -3.22 -56.34 33.46
N ILE A 182 -3.13 -57.28 34.40
CA ILE A 182 -3.80 -58.56 34.60
C ILE A 182 -5.28 -58.43 35.01
N GLU A 183 -6.02 -59.50 34.73
CA GLU A 183 -7.43 -59.80 35.05
C GLU A 183 -7.90 -59.39 36.45
N GLU A 184 -9.10 -58.80 36.52
CA GLU A 184 -10.13 -59.25 37.47
C GLU A 184 -11.53 -58.94 36.91
N HIS A 185 -12.37 -59.97 36.85
CA HIS A 185 -13.74 -60.00 36.34
C HIS A 185 -14.70 -59.14 37.18
N HIS A 186 -15.66 -58.46 36.55
CA HIS A 186 -17.07 -58.48 36.98
C HIS A 186 -18.02 -58.03 35.84
N GLU A 187 -18.65 -59.04 35.27
CA GLU A 187 -19.98 -59.17 34.62
C GLU A 187 -20.68 -57.98 33.92
N LEU A 188 -21.04 -58.25 32.65
CA LEU A 188 -22.09 -57.59 31.87
C LEU A 188 -23.47 -57.63 32.56
N PRO A 189 -24.38 -56.74 32.12
CA PRO A 189 -25.59 -57.26 31.49
C PRO A 189 -25.61 -56.98 29.98
N GLU A 190 -26.05 -58.01 29.29
CA GLU A 190 -26.25 -58.21 27.86
C GLU A 190 -27.53 -57.50 27.35
N LEU A 191 -27.73 -57.57 26.02
CA LEU A 191 -28.83 -57.06 25.16
C LEU A 191 -28.64 -55.63 24.62
N VAL A 192 -28.45 -55.39 23.31
CA VAL A 192 -28.96 -56.09 22.12
C VAL A 192 -28.00 -55.94 20.91
N HIS A 193 -27.70 -57.07 20.26
CA HIS A 193 -27.30 -57.18 18.83
C HIS A 193 -28.49 -56.72 17.95
N VAL A 194 -28.39 -56.22 16.71
CA VAL A 194 -27.82 -56.79 15.45
C VAL A 194 -27.84 -55.63 14.40
N ASP A 195 -26.73 -55.28 13.73
CA ASP A 195 -26.27 -55.71 12.37
C ASP A 195 -26.66 -54.74 11.22
N PRO A 196 -26.15 -54.87 9.97
CA PRO A 196 -25.07 -54.03 9.44
C PRO A 196 -25.48 -53.14 8.24
N LEU A 197 -24.50 -52.37 7.77
CA LEU A 197 -24.47 -51.45 6.61
C LEU A 197 -25.39 -51.80 5.42
N PRO A 198 -25.89 -50.78 4.70
CA PRO A 198 -25.71 -50.81 3.26
C PRO A 198 -25.10 -49.52 2.71
N THR A 199 -24.09 -49.74 1.88
CA THR A 199 -23.50 -48.85 0.89
C THR A 199 -24.52 -48.00 0.13
N LYS A 200 -24.29 -46.68 0.04
CA LYS A 200 -24.78 -45.86 -1.08
C LYS A 200 -23.64 -45.05 -1.71
N LYS A 201 -23.37 -45.38 -2.97
CA LYS A 201 -22.60 -44.59 -3.92
C LYS A 201 -23.28 -43.25 -4.21
N ALA A 202 -22.42 -42.32 -4.63
CA ALA A 202 -22.65 -41.15 -5.47
C ALA A 202 -23.00 -39.82 -4.78
N ALA A 203 -22.07 -38.87 -4.86
CA ALA A 203 -22.19 -37.84 -5.89
C ALA A 203 -20.77 -37.35 -6.28
N ALA A 204 -20.46 -37.43 -7.57
CA ALA A 204 -19.28 -36.77 -8.13
C ALA A 204 -19.35 -35.27 -7.78
N LYS A 205 -18.33 -34.75 -7.08
CA LYS A 205 -18.16 -33.31 -6.90
C LYS A 205 -18.10 -32.67 -8.29
N LYS A 206 -19.18 -32.01 -8.67
CA LYS A 206 -19.27 -31.10 -9.82
C LYS A 206 -18.10 -30.11 -9.68
N LYS A 207 -17.22 -30.02 -10.69
CA LYS A 207 -16.15 -29.01 -10.76
C LYS A 207 -16.75 -27.65 -10.37
N PRO A 208 -16.23 -26.93 -9.36
CA PRO A 208 -16.68 -25.57 -9.12
C PRO A 208 -16.30 -24.76 -10.36
N ALA A 209 -17.30 -24.21 -11.04
CA ALA A 209 -17.06 -23.13 -11.98
C ALA A 209 -16.45 -21.99 -11.15
N GLY A 210 -15.27 -21.51 -11.56
CA GLY A 210 -14.59 -20.42 -10.88
C GLY A 210 -15.49 -19.19 -10.71
N PRO A 211 -15.19 -18.30 -9.76
CA PRO A 211 -16.02 -17.13 -9.47
C PRO A 211 -16.23 -16.26 -10.72
N ASN A 212 -17.39 -15.61 -10.81
CA ASN A 212 -17.65 -14.65 -11.88
C ASN A 212 -16.72 -13.44 -11.68
N MET A 213 -15.89 -13.12 -12.68
CA MET A 213 -14.87 -12.07 -12.56
C MET A 213 -15.47 -10.68 -12.26
N LYS A 214 -16.68 -10.39 -12.74
CA LYS A 214 -17.35 -9.11 -12.46
C LYS A 214 -17.77 -9.00 -10.99
N GLU A 215 -18.30 -10.09 -10.44
CA GLU A 215 -18.69 -10.16 -9.02
C GLU A 215 -17.46 -10.10 -8.12
N LEU A 216 -16.39 -10.83 -8.49
CA LEU A 216 -15.12 -10.81 -7.80
C LEU A 216 -14.49 -9.41 -7.80
N LYS A 217 -14.54 -8.69 -8.92
CA LYS A 217 -14.08 -7.29 -8.97
C LYS A 217 -14.87 -6.39 -8.03
N ASN A 218 -16.19 -6.52 -8.00
CA ASN A 218 -17.02 -5.68 -7.14
C ASN A 218 -16.74 -5.95 -5.65
N ALA A 219 -16.63 -7.22 -5.26
CA ALA A 219 -16.27 -7.63 -3.90
C ALA A 219 -14.84 -7.20 -3.55
N PHE A 220 -13.89 -7.31 -4.48
CA PHE A 220 -12.51 -6.84 -4.33
C PHE A 220 -12.46 -5.34 -4.08
N VAL A 221 -13.12 -4.51 -4.90
CA VAL A 221 -13.12 -3.05 -4.73
C VAL A 221 -13.76 -2.65 -3.40
N LYS A 222 -14.83 -3.35 -2.98
CA LYS A 222 -15.48 -3.13 -1.68
C LYS A 222 -14.53 -3.41 -0.52
N ASN A 223 -13.88 -4.57 -0.51
CA ASN A 223 -12.94 -4.95 0.55
C ASN A 223 -11.67 -4.09 0.52
N TYR A 224 -11.14 -3.78 -0.67
CA TYR A 224 -10.03 -2.86 -0.84
C TYR A 224 -10.35 -1.48 -0.25
N SER A 225 -11.51 -0.89 -0.59
CA SER A 225 -11.93 0.40 -0.02
C SER A 225 -12.13 0.33 1.50
N ARG A 226 -12.67 -0.78 2.04
CA ARG A 226 -12.83 -0.98 3.49
C ARG A 226 -11.48 -0.96 4.22
N LEU A 227 -10.48 -1.61 3.64
CA LEU A 227 -9.10 -1.61 4.17
C LEU A 227 -8.46 -0.21 4.13
N TYR A 228 -8.96 0.74 3.32
CA TYR A 228 -8.49 2.14 3.31
C TYR A 228 -9.24 3.07 4.27
N GLN A 229 -10.49 2.75 4.63
CA GLN A 229 -11.36 3.62 5.43
C GLN A 229 -11.31 3.31 6.93
N THR A 230 -10.79 2.14 7.31
CA THR A 230 -10.60 1.80 8.71
C THR A 230 -9.29 2.43 9.18
N ASP A 231 -9.37 3.35 10.15
CA ASP A 231 -8.23 3.91 10.88
C ASP A 231 -7.54 2.88 11.79
N ASP A 232 -8.03 1.63 11.79
CA ASP A 232 -7.36 0.51 12.43
C ASP A 232 -6.01 0.29 11.76
N ASP A 233 -4.96 0.32 12.59
CA ASP A 233 -3.60 0.04 12.19
C ASP A 233 -3.54 -1.19 11.28
N HIS A 234 -2.60 -1.17 10.33
CA HIS A 234 -2.34 -2.22 9.35
C HIS A 234 -1.93 -3.60 9.95
N GLU A 235 -2.25 -3.82 11.23
CA GLU A 235 -1.97 -4.98 12.08
C GLU A 235 -3.26 -5.66 12.59
N SER A 236 -4.45 -5.37 12.02
CA SER A 236 -5.61 -6.19 12.35
C SER A 236 -5.34 -7.64 11.96
N GLY A 237 -5.60 -8.58 12.87
CA GLY A 237 -5.31 -10.01 12.65
C GLY A 237 -5.95 -10.53 11.35
N GLU A 238 -7.16 -10.05 11.02
CA GLU A 238 -7.86 -10.39 9.78
C GLU A 238 -7.11 -9.97 8.51
N PHE A 239 -6.38 -8.85 8.53
CA PHE A 239 -5.57 -8.41 7.41
C PHE A 239 -4.35 -9.31 7.24
N CYS A 240 -3.58 -9.53 8.31
CA CYS A 240 -2.39 -10.37 8.27
C CYS A 240 -2.74 -11.81 7.88
N ASP A 241 -3.81 -12.37 8.45
CA ASP A 241 -4.29 -13.72 8.12
C ASP A 241 -4.68 -13.85 6.64
N ALA A 242 -5.28 -12.81 6.06
CA ALA A 242 -5.67 -12.81 4.65
C ALA A 242 -4.46 -12.70 3.70
N VAL A 243 -3.41 -11.96 4.09
CA VAL A 243 -2.14 -11.90 3.32
C VAL A 243 -1.43 -13.25 3.38
N ASP A 244 -1.26 -13.82 4.58
CA ASP A 244 -0.63 -15.13 4.76
C ASP A 244 -1.39 -16.22 3.98
N LYS A 245 -2.72 -16.17 4.00
CA LYS A 245 -3.58 -17.09 3.22
C LYS A 245 -3.41 -16.88 1.72
N PHE A 246 -3.22 -15.65 1.23
CA PHE A 246 -2.95 -15.39 -0.18
C PHE A 246 -1.64 -16.04 -0.62
N ASP A 247 -0.57 -15.86 0.17
CA ASP A 247 0.75 -16.41 -0.13
C ASP A 247 0.75 -17.95 -0.05
N GLU A 248 0.13 -18.52 0.98
CA GLU A 248 0.00 -19.96 1.14
C GLU A 248 -0.78 -20.60 -0.02
N LEU A 249 -1.93 -20.02 -0.39
CA LEU A 249 -2.74 -20.54 -1.50
C LEU A 249 -2.07 -20.31 -2.86
N SER A 250 -1.37 -19.20 -3.05
CA SER A 250 -0.62 -18.95 -4.29
C SER A 250 0.50 -19.96 -4.49
N ALA A 251 1.13 -20.42 -3.41
CA ALA A 251 2.19 -21.42 -3.46
C ALA A 251 1.66 -22.86 -3.59
N ASN A 252 0.54 -23.18 -2.93
CA ASN A 252 0.09 -24.56 -2.74
C ASN A 252 -1.17 -24.96 -3.52
N ASP A 253 -1.97 -24.00 -4.01
CA ASP A 253 -3.21 -24.27 -4.75
C ASP A 253 -3.12 -23.75 -6.21
N PRO A 254 -2.91 -24.66 -7.19
CA PRO A 254 -2.88 -24.30 -8.61
C PRO A 254 -4.19 -23.69 -9.13
N GLN A 255 -5.34 -24.01 -8.53
CA GLN A 255 -6.63 -23.44 -8.94
C GLN A 255 -6.77 -22.00 -8.44
N PHE A 256 -6.27 -21.71 -7.24
CA PHE A 256 -6.17 -20.36 -6.71
C PHE A 256 -5.24 -19.50 -7.58
N ALA A 257 -4.02 -19.99 -7.84
CA ALA A 257 -3.06 -19.29 -8.71
C ALA A 257 -3.63 -19.00 -10.11
N ALA A 258 -4.35 -19.97 -10.70
CA ALA A 258 -5.03 -19.76 -11.98
C ALA A 258 -6.17 -18.73 -11.90
N THR A 259 -6.83 -18.59 -10.75
CA THR A 259 -7.87 -17.60 -10.51
C THR A 259 -7.29 -16.20 -10.36
N VAL A 260 -6.17 -16.07 -9.64
CA VAL A 260 -5.38 -14.82 -9.57
C VAL A 260 -4.94 -14.35 -10.96
N GLN A 261 -4.37 -15.25 -11.78
CA GLN A 261 -3.96 -14.91 -13.14
C GLN A 261 -5.13 -14.44 -14.02
N LYS A 262 -6.29 -15.12 -13.93
CA LYS A 262 -7.51 -14.71 -14.64
C LYS A 262 -7.99 -13.34 -14.18
N PHE A 263 -7.96 -13.09 -12.88
CA PHE A 263 -8.37 -11.82 -12.31
C PHE A 263 -7.43 -10.68 -12.73
N ASN A 264 -6.11 -10.88 -12.68
CA ASN A 264 -5.13 -9.91 -13.15
C ASN A 264 -5.35 -9.55 -14.63
N LYS A 265 -5.58 -10.55 -15.47
CA LYS A 265 -5.91 -10.33 -16.89
C LYS A 265 -7.22 -9.56 -17.08
N TYR A 266 -8.21 -9.80 -16.23
CA TYR A 266 -9.50 -9.11 -16.28
C TYR A 266 -9.41 -7.65 -15.82
N MET A 267 -8.62 -7.39 -14.78
CA MET A 267 -8.38 -6.05 -14.25
C MET A 267 -7.41 -5.24 -15.13
N GLY A 268 -6.56 -5.92 -15.91
CA GLY A 268 -5.50 -5.29 -16.67
C GLY A 268 -4.34 -4.83 -15.79
N ASP A 269 -4.24 -5.34 -14.57
CA ASP A 269 -3.26 -4.97 -13.56
C ASP A 269 -2.88 -6.18 -12.69
N LEU A 270 -1.73 -6.12 -12.02
CA LEU A 270 -1.27 -7.16 -11.10
C LEU A 270 -1.67 -6.81 -9.67
N ILE A 271 -2.15 -7.81 -8.92
CA ILE A 271 -2.15 -7.73 -7.46
C ILE A 271 -0.69 -7.60 -7.01
N SER A 272 -0.33 -6.42 -6.53
CA SER A 272 1.06 -5.99 -6.33
C SER A 272 1.37 -5.57 -4.90
N SER A 273 0.34 -5.40 -4.07
CA SER A 273 0.46 -5.07 -2.66
C SER A 273 -0.26 -6.07 -1.76
N ASP A 274 0.23 -6.21 -0.53
CA ASP A 274 -0.38 -7.04 0.52
C ASP A 274 -1.85 -6.66 0.75
N ARG A 275 -2.19 -5.38 0.58
CA ARG A 275 -3.56 -4.90 0.71
C ARG A 275 -4.47 -5.34 -0.42
N GLU A 276 -3.96 -5.41 -1.64
CA GLU A 276 -4.69 -6.02 -2.76
C GLU A 276 -4.81 -7.54 -2.57
N ALA A 277 -3.76 -8.20 -2.10
CA ALA A 277 -3.77 -9.63 -1.79
C ALA A 277 -4.85 -9.96 -0.73
N ALA A 278 -4.86 -9.23 0.39
CA ALA A 278 -5.88 -9.36 1.43
C ALA A 278 -7.30 -9.10 0.90
N ALA A 279 -7.50 -8.00 0.16
CA ALA A 279 -8.79 -7.67 -0.42
C ALA A 279 -9.30 -8.76 -1.38
N PHE A 280 -8.39 -9.40 -2.13
CA PHE A 280 -8.71 -10.48 -3.04
C PHE A 280 -9.15 -11.75 -2.31
N VAL A 281 -8.43 -12.17 -1.26
CA VAL A 281 -8.81 -13.33 -0.44
C VAL A 281 -10.15 -13.10 0.24
N MET A 282 -10.34 -11.93 0.86
CA MET A 282 -11.60 -11.58 1.51
C MET A 282 -12.77 -11.57 0.52
N ALA A 283 -12.56 -11.07 -0.70
CA ALA A 283 -13.57 -11.08 -1.74
C ALA A 283 -13.95 -12.49 -2.21
N LEU A 284 -13.00 -13.42 -2.24
CA LEU A 284 -13.30 -14.83 -2.52
C LEU A 284 -14.09 -15.48 -1.40
N ASP A 285 -13.68 -15.28 -0.15
CA ASP A 285 -14.38 -15.82 1.02
C ASP A 285 -15.83 -15.28 1.10
N ASP A 286 -16.06 -13.99 0.81
CA ASP A 286 -17.40 -13.40 0.74
C ASP A 286 -18.27 -14.08 -0.33
N LEU A 287 -17.70 -14.32 -1.52
CA LEU A 287 -18.41 -14.99 -2.61
C LEU A 287 -18.65 -16.48 -2.35
N GLU A 288 -17.78 -17.13 -1.58
CA GLU A 288 -17.99 -18.51 -1.13
C GLU A 288 -19.08 -18.59 -0.06
N LYS A 289 -19.05 -17.69 0.92
CA LYS A 289 -20.11 -17.58 1.95
C LYS A 289 -21.47 -17.29 1.33
N ALA A 290 -21.53 -16.41 0.32
CA ALA A 290 -22.79 -16.11 -0.39
C ALA A 290 -23.37 -17.30 -1.18
N LYS A 291 -22.59 -18.35 -1.45
CA LYS A 291 -23.06 -19.58 -2.14
C LYS A 291 -23.63 -20.63 -1.19
N ILE A 292 -23.43 -20.48 0.11
CA ILE A 292 -23.98 -21.39 1.13
C ILE A 292 -25.31 -20.79 1.59
N PRO A 293 -26.47 -21.43 1.32
CA PRO A 293 -27.73 -20.93 1.84
C PRO A 293 -27.69 -20.98 3.37
N GLU A 294 -27.86 -19.82 4.00
CA GLU A 294 -28.04 -19.67 5.44
C GLU A 294 -29.21 -20.56 5.87
N MET A 295 -28.91 -21.68 6.56
CA MET A 295 -29.94 -22.55 7.10
C MET A 295 -30.69 -21.80 8.21
N VAL A 296 -31.87 -21.31 7.86
CA VAL A 296 -32.86 -20.77 8.79
C VAL A 296 -33.10 -21.80 9.91
N PRO A 297 -32.96 -21.45 11.20
CA PRO A 297 -33.32 -22.36 12.29
C PRO A 297 -34.79 -22.73 12.18
N SER A 298 -35.05 -24.02 12.04
CA SER A 298 -36.39 -24.62 12.15
C SER A 298 -37.03 -24.17 13.47
N VAL A 299 -38.12 -23.42 13.38
CA VAL A 299 -38.98 -23.08 14.51
C VAL A 299 -39.49 -24.38 15.11
N GLN A 300 -39.01 -24.72 16.31
CA GLN A 300 -39.55 -25.81 17.10
C GLN A 300 -41.05 -25.54 17.34
N GLN A 301 -41.89 -26.46 16.87
CA GLN A 301 -43.26 -26.61 17.34
C GLN A 301 -43.24 -26.79 18.86
N LEU A 302 -43.60 -25.75 19.59
CA LEU A 302 -44.08 -25.88 20.96
C LEU A 302 -45.52 -26.39 20.89
N CYS A 303 -45.67 -27.70 21.06
CA CYS A 303 -46.92 -28.29 21.51
C CYS A 303 -47.22 -27.74 22.91
N PHE A 304 -48.34 -27.05 23.08
CA PHE A 304 -48.99 -26.94 24.37
C PHE A 304 -50.26 -27.79 24.34
N ALA A 305 -50.34 -28.67 25.34
CA ALA A 305 -51.49 -29.50 25.68
C ALA A 305 -52.67 -28.65 26.17
#